data_AF-A0A1Y6BJ52-F1
#
_entry.id   AF-A0A1Y6BJ52-F1
#
_cell.length_a   1.000
_cell.length_b   1.000
_cell.length_c   1.000
_cell.angle_alpha   90.00
_cell.angle_beta   90.00
_cell.angle_gamma   90.00
#
_symmetry.space_group_name_H-M   'P 1'
#
loop_
_entity.id
_entity.type
_entity.pdbx_description
1 polymer ?
#
loop_
_entity_poly.entity_id
_entity_poly.type
_entity_poly.pdbx_seq_one_letter_code
_entity_poly.pdbx_strand_id
1 'polypeptide(L)'
;MPEDYFYQDITQFAPDTRDLKNMINGLVYPSGYNFDGYHRSYDFEGEHYHFYSLLPSALGAEAAIHNGFDAWSYKDNALLRSFKIGATWAGAAKRGEHINNWLPYYWVAHRRYPNDPVISEAVAKSSARSDLPWIFSSTLPLWGVLGDIYPEGALDSDSGGGSSSSSSGSSSSSSSGGWACGADDHNSIRANSYDDAWQATWIDNARDILTTPVAGITKTPGKVLQVGDSMSYSYAYGLWARTENGASASDSSTISWMYANQYNYDNGFEWSSNGTTAEGGAGWWSGMIDGIYTNTLLNDAQIAVIMLNVPTMDPDDLSILEQRVDEFIGVGILPVISTIPPRTADGYNESLAYPYNRAVLAFAETRGLPVIDYAQEILFRRPNGTWANTLISNDGVHPSGRRNDFAPESDPYTPGGDQATHRTGDAALNSGYLLRTWLTVQKIKEIKRYVVDGEVYEPDFGCNPDNGGSSSSTSSSSSSSSSSSSSSSSAASSSSSSSSSSSSSSAASSSGSSGNSGEAGGDSGGGSIDLALLILLSLISALKAILRIKGSASNGTK
;
A
#
# COMPACT_ATOMS: atom_id res chain seq x y z
N MET A 1 17.21 -39.38 7.93
CA MET A 1 18.23 -40.44 7.80
C MET A 1 17.83 -41.52 8.80
N PRO A 2 17.83 -42.80 8.44
CA PRO A 2 17.47 -43.89 9.36
C PRO A 2 18.40 -43.93 10.59
N GLU A 3 17.85 -44.38 11.73
CA GLU A 3 18.44 -44.35 13.08
C GLU A 3 19.78 -45.09 13.26
N ASP A 4 20.17 -45.93 12.31
CA ASP A 4 21.40 -46.73 12.40
C ASP A 4 22.70 -45.90 12.46
N TYR A 5 22.63 -44.59 12.17
CA TYR A 5 23.76 -43.67 12.27
C TYR A 5 23.93 -43.01 13.65
N PHE A 6 22.98 -43.15 14.59
CA PHE A 6 23.05 -42.49 15.91
C PHE A 6 23.69 -43.35 17.01
N TYR A 7 23.96 -44.63 16.75
CA TYR A 7 24.60 -45.52 17.72
C TYR A 7 26.14 -45.42 17.76
N GLN A 8 26.76 -44.59 16.92
CA GLN A 8 28.19 -44.32 16.98
C GLN A 8 28.46 -42.85 17.28
N ASP A 9 28.71 -42.61 18.56
CA ASP A 9 29.36 -41.44 19.15
C ASP A 9 28.83 -40.06 18.69
N ILE A 10 27.87 -39.55 19.46
CA ILE A 10 27.30 -38.20 19.30
C ILE A 10 28.30 -37.07 19.58
N THR A 11 29.46 -37.38 20.20
CA THR A 11 30.46 -36.36 20.56
C THR A 11 31.19 -35.77 19.36
N GLN A 12 31.15 -36.42 18.18
CA GLN A 12 31.75 -35.89 16.96
C GLN A 12 30.95 -34.74 16.31
N PHE A 13 29.70 -34.50 16.73
CA PHE A 13 28.80 -33.52 16.11
C PHE A 13 28.43 -32.33 17.02
N ALA A 14 28.99 -32.25 18.23
CA ALA A 14 28.77 -31.12 19.13
C ALA A 14 30.12 -30.50 19.52
N PRO A 15 30.40 -29.24 19.17
CA PRO A 15 31.39 -28.47 19.92
C PRO A 15 30.88 -28.30 21.36
N ASP A 16 31.80 -28.34 22.32
CA ASP A 16 31.58 -28.30 23.78
C ASP A 16 30.95 -26.99 24.32
N THR A 17 29.84 -26.52 23.75
CA THR A 17 29.08 -25.41 24.33
C THR A 17 27.86 -25.96 25.04
N ARG A 18 27.95 -25.89 26.38
CA ARG A 18 26.91 -26.10 27.40
C ARG A 18 25.54 -25.50 27.06
N ASP A 19 25.48 -24.57 26.11
CA ASP A 19 24.29 -23.84 25.67
C ASP A 19 23.31 -24.70 24.86
N LEU A 20 23.76 -25.66 24.05
CA LEU A 20 22.83 -26.50 23.27
C LEU A 20 22.02 -27.46 24.17
N LYS A 21 22.65 -27.97 25.22
CA LYS A 21 22.00 -28.82 26.22
C LYS A 21 20.97 -28.05 27.04
N ASN A 22 21.27 -26.77 27.34
CA ASN A 22 20.36 -25.88 28.04
C ASN A 22 19.20 -25.40 27.15
N MET A 23 19.43 -25.24 25.84
CA MET A 23 18.38 -24.87 24.89
C MET A 23 17.41 -26.02 24.65
N ILE A 24 17.90 -27.26 24.55
CA ILE A 24 17.05 -28.46 24.48
C ILE A 24 16.28 -28.65 25.78
N ASN A 25 16.93 -28.52 26.95
CA ASN A 25 16.24 -28.62 28.24
C ASN A 25 15.24 -27.46 28.46
N GLY A 26 15.52 -26.27 27.94
CA GLY A 26 14.65 -25.09 28.05
C GLY A 26 13.43 -25.11 27.12
N LEU A 27 13.48 -25.84 26.00
CA LEU A 27 12.34 -26.06 25.09
C LEU A 27 11.45 -27.23 25.55
N VAL A 28 12.01 -28.19 26.29
CA VAL A 28 11.28 -29.39 26.76
C VAL A 28 10.49 -29.14 28.05
N TYR A 29 10.87 -28.16 28.88
CA TYR A 29 10.31 -27.98 30.22
C TYR A 29 9.30 -26.85 30.51
N PRO A 30 8.97 -25.85 29.66
CA PRO A 30 8.00 -24.82 30.06
C PRO A 30 6.54 -25.30 30.03
N SER A 31 6.23 -26.44 29.39
CA SER A 31 4.84 -26.82 29.10
C SER A 31 4.23 -27.85 30.04
N GLY A 32 4.97 -28.40 31.01
CA GLY A 32 4.45 -29.43 31.92
C GLY A 32 3.97 -30.72 31.23
N TYR A 33 4.26 -30.90 29.93
CA TYR A 33 3.93 -32.12 29.21
C TYR A 33 4.97 -33.20 29.49
N ASN A 34 4.60 -34.16 30.33
CA ASN A 34 5.40 -35.34 30.60
C ASN A 34 5.36 -36.29 29.38
N PHE A 35 6.38 -36.23 28.52
CA PHE A 35 6.52 -37.10 27.35
C PHE A 35 6.58 -38.60 27.71
N ASP A 36 7.05 -38.95 28.92
CA ASP A 36 7.06 -40.34 29.41
C ASP A 36 5.65 -40.91 29.65
N GLY A 37 4.66 -40.04 29.92
CA GLY A 37 3.26 -40.44 30.02
C GLY A 37 2.65 -40.74 28.65
N TYR A 38 3.05 -39.99 27.62
CA TYR A 38 2.64 -40.21 26.23
C TYR A 38 3.23 -41.50 25.65
N HIS A 39 4.44 -41.88 26.06
CA HIS A 39 5.14 -43.06 25.55
C HIS A 39 4.53 -44.40 26.01
N ARG A 40 3.79 -44.43 27.13
CA ARG A 40 3.18 -45.66 27.67
C ARG A 40 1.72 -45.87 27.30
N SER A 41 1.04 -44.81 26.85
CA SER A 41 -0.39 -44.87 26.51
C SER A 41 -0.67 -45.17 25.04
N TYR A 42 0.36 -45.21 24.19
CA TYR A 42 0.17 -45.36 22.76
C TYR A 42 1.23 -46.29 22.15
N ASP A 43 0.82 -47.48 21.75
CA ASP A 43 1.60 -48.35 20.87
C ASP A 43 1.72 -47.66 19.50
N PHE A 44 2.93 -47.23 19.17
CA PHE A 44 3.28 -46.73 17.84
C PHE A 44 4.40 -47.60 17.28
N GLU A 45 4.22 -48.13 16.07
CA GLU A 45 5.24 -48.84 15.29
C GLU A 45 5.63 -47.99 14.05
N GLY A 46 6.93 -47.85 13.76
CA GLY A 46 7.44 -47.35 12.46
C GLY A 46 7.55 -45.82 12.27
N GLU A 47 8.07 -45.42 11.09
CA GLU A 47 8.62 -44.11 10.60
C GLU A 47 7.89 -42.78 10.96
N HIS A 48 6.79 -42.84 11.71
CA HIS A 48 5.99 -41.71 12.21
C HIS A 48 6.68 -40.87 13.30
N TYR A 49 7.78 -41.36 13.89
CA TYR A 49 8.53 -40.68 14.97
C TYR A 49 9.15 -39.33 14.56
N HIS A 50 9.52 -39.17 13.28
CA HIS A 50 10.33 -38.02 12.86
C HIS A 50 9.52 -36.75 12.62
N PHE A 51 8.23 -36.83 12.26
CA PHE A 51 7.46 -35.63 11.91
C PHE A 51 6.77 -35.00 13.12
N TYR A 52 6.25 -35.82 14.04
CA TYR A 52 5.65 -35.33 15.28
C TYR A 52 6.67 -34.67 16.23
N SER A 53 7.95 -35.00 16.14
CA SER A 53 9.03 -34.30 16.86
C SER A 53 9.44 -32.98 16.20
N LEU A 54 9.23 -32.87 14.88
CA LEU A 54 9.53 -31.67 14.10
C LEU A 54 8.43 -30.63 14.16
N LEU A 55 7.15 -31.02 14.31
CA LEU A 55 6.02 -30.10 14.38
C LEU A 55 6.13 -29.12 15.56
N PRO A 56 6.39 -29.55 16.81
CA PRO A 56 6.59 -28.64 17.93
C PRO A 56 7.85 -27.77 17.76
N SER A 57 8.87 -28.29 17.07
CA SER A 57 10.11 -27.56 16.79
C SER A 57 9.95 -26.53 15.66
N ALA A 58 9.04 -26.76 14.71
CA ALA A 58 8.71 -25.81 13.65
C ALA A 58 7.77 -24.73 14.20
N LEU A 59 6.71 -25.15 14.89
CA LEU A 59 5.76 -24.24 15.54
C LEU A 59 6.43 -23.42 16.66
N GLY A 60 7.35 -24.02 17.42
CA GLY A 60 8.11 -23.34 18.48
C GLY A 60 9.12 -22.33 17.93
N ALA A 61 9.77 -22.64 16.81
CA ALA A 61 10.68 -21.71 16.17
C ALA A 61 9.93 -20.59 15.42
N GLU A 62 8.73 -20.85 14.91
CA GLU A 62 7.83 -19.82 14.34
C GLU A 62 7.26 -18.90 15.44
N ALA A 63 6.84 -19.46 16.59
CA ALA A 63 6.48 -18.68 17.78
C ALA A 63 7.67 -17.86 18.34
N ALA A 64 8.89 -18.37 18.25
CA ALA A 64 10.11 -17.63 18.63
C ALA A 64 10.39 -16.44 17.70
N ILE A 65 10.14 -16.57 16.39
CA ILE A 65 10.22 -15.45 15.43
C ILE A 65 9.19 -14.36 15.78
N HIS A 66 7.95 -14.75 16.07
CA HIS A 66 6.90 -13.81 16.48
C HIS A 66 7.26 -13.03 17.76
N ASN A 67 8.27 -13.50 18.52
CA ASN A 67 8.81 -12.83 19.71
C ASN A 67 10.23 -12.26 19.51
N GLY A 68 10.72 -12.12 18.27
CA GLY A 68 11.99 -11.44 17.96
C GLY A 68 13.26 -12.28 18.11
N PHE A 69 13.16 -13.61 18.21
CA PHE A 69 14.32 -14.51 18.18
C PHE A 69 14.48 -15.14 16.79
N ASP A 70 15.65 -14.97 16.17
CA ASP A 70 16.02 -15.70 14.94
C ASP A 70 16.47 -17.13 15.28
N ALA A 71 15.47 -17.98 15.54
CA ALA A 71 15.67 -19.41 15.79
C ALA A 71 15.98 -20.22 14.50
N TRP A 72 16.01 -19.59 13.32
CA TRP A 72 16.02 -20.29 12.02
C TRP A 72 17.31 -20.15 11.22
N SER A 73 18.22 -19.24 11.58
CA SER A 73 19.55 -19.14 10.97
C SER A 73 20.35 -20.47 10.96
N TYR A 74 19.95 -21.46 11.75
CA TYR A 74 20.54 -22.81 11.77
C TYR A 74 19.73 -23.93 11.08
N LYS A 75 18.52 -23.69 10.53
CA LYS A 75 17.57 -24.80 10.25
C LYS A 75 16.79 -24.78 8.91
N ASP A 76 16.86 -23.77 8.07
CA ASP A 76 16.08 -23.74 6.81
C ASP A 76 16.27 -25.00 5.93
N ASN A 77 17.51 -25.46 5.78
CA ASN A 77 17.81 -26.70 5.05
C ASN A 77 17.26 -27.96 5.72
N ALA A 78 17.25 -28.02 7.06
CA ALA A 78 16.74 -29.16 7.79
C ALA A 78 15.21 -29.22 7.75
N LEU A 79 14.54 -28.07 7.82
CA LEU A 79 13.09 -27.98 7.68
C LEU A 79 12.65 -28.37 6.26
N LEU A 80 13.26 -27.76 5.24
CA LEU A 80 12.99 -28.10 3.85
C LEU A 80 13.25 -29.58 3.57
N ARG A 81 14.37 -30.13 4.06
CA ARG A 81 14.68 -31.56 3.93
C ARG A 81 13.64 -32.44 4.63
N SER A 82 13.10 -31.98 5.76
CA SER A 82 12.08 -32.74 6.50
C SER A 82 10.75 -32.79 5.77
N PHE A 83 10.29 -31.67 5.21
CA PHE A 83 9.10 -31.68 4.34
C PHE A 83 9.37 -32.49 3.06
N LYS A 84 10.56 -32.40 2.46
CA LYS A 84 10.90 -33.23 1.29
C LYS A 84 10.83 -34.73 1.58
N ILE A 85 11.40 -35.16 2.71
CA ILE A 85 11.34 -36.55 3.15
C ILE A 85 9.89 -36.94 3.50
N GLY A 86 9.13 -36.00 4.06
CA GLY A 86 7.75 -36.22 4.46
C GLY A 86 6.77 -36.41 3.30
N ALA A 87 7.06 -35.81 2.15
CA ALA A 87 6.08 -35.68 1.06
C ALA A 87 5.62 -37.02 0.49
N THR A 88 6.46 -38.06 0.61
CA THR A 88 6.17 -39.41 0.10
C THR A 88 5.17 -40.17 0.95
N TRP A 89 5.08 -39.88 2.26
CA TRP A 89 4.19 -40.56 3.19
C TRP A 89 3.12 -39.64 3.81
N ALA A 90 3.20 -38.32 3.59
CA ALA A 90 2.27 -37.33 4.14
C ALA A 90 0.79 -37.60 3.79
N GLY A 91 0.51 -38.13 2.60
CA GLY A 91 -0.85 -38.47 2.17
C GLY A 91 -1.37 -39.82 2.69
N ALA A 92 -0.53 -40.61 3.37
CA ALA A 92 -0.83 -41.99 3.75
C ALA A 92 -0.43 -42.32 5.20
N ALA A 93 -0.15 -41.31 6.04
CA ALA A 93 0.35 -41.56 7.38
C ALA A 93 -0.75 -42.17 8.26
N LYS A 94 -0.55 -43.40 8.74
CA LYS A 94 -1.50 -44.10 9.60
C LYS A 94 -1.11 -43.98 11.07
N ARG A 95 -2.10 -43.72 11.92
CA ARG A 95 -2.02 -43.86 13.38
C ARG A 95 -3.07 -44.87 13.81
N GLY A 96 -2.70 -46.15 13.89
CA GLY A 96 -3.68 -47.23 14.11
C GLY A 96 -4.69 -47.31 12.96
N GLU A 97 -5.99 -47.27 13.28
CA GLU A 97 -7.08 -47.27 12.28
C GLU A 97 -7.32 -45.90 11.62
N HIS A 98 -6.71 -44.82 12.11
CA HIS A 98 -6.92 -43.47 11.58
C HIS A 98 -5.84 -43.11 10.54
N ILE A 99 -6.28 -42.73 9.33
CA ILE A 99 -5.42 -42.16 8.29
C ILE A 99 -5.39 -40.65 8.54
N ASN A 100 -4.23 -40.11 8.93
CA ASN A 100 -4.03 -38.67 9.04
C ASN A 100 -3.37 -38.17 7.76
N ASN A 101 -4.05 -37.29 7.05
CA ASN A 101 -3.49 -36.64 5.87
C ASN A 101 -2.74 -35.37 6.30
N TRP A 102 -1.43 -35.37 6.12
CA TRP A 102 -0.54 -34.28 6.49
C TRP A 102 -0.26 -33.32 5.34
N LEU A 103 -0.76 -33.61 4.13
CA LEU A 103 -0.56 -32.77 2.96
C LEU A 103 -1.04 -31.31 3.15
N PRO A 104 -2.11 -31.02 3.89
CA PRO A 104 -2.49 -29.63 4.17
C PRO A 104 -1.39 -28.79 4.85
N TYR A 105 -0.54 -29.39 5.70
CA TYR A 105 0.56 -28.66 6.36
C TYR A 105 1.68 -28.24 5.39
N TYR A 106 1.70 -28.79 4.17
CA TYR A 106 2.65 -28.37 3.13
C TYR A 106 2.34 -26.99 2.58
N TRP A 107 1.13 -26.45 2.80
CA TRP A 107 0.81 -25.06 2.46
C TRP A 107 1.66 -24.05 3.23
N VAL A 108 2.01 -24.36 4.49
CA VAL A 108 2.94 -23.54 5.29
C VAL A 108 4.35 -23.56 4.67
N ALA A 109 4.84 -24.75 4.30
CA ALA A 109 6.13 -24.89 3.63
C ALA A 109 6.13 -24.22 2.24
N HIS A 110 5.02 -24.28 1.50
CA HIS A 110 4.89 -23.71 0.16
C HIS A 110 4.96 -22.18 0.16
N ARG A 111 4.49 -21.51 1.23
CA ARG A 111 4.67 -20.05 1.37
C ARG A 111 6.14 -19.65 1.35
N ARG A 112 7.00 -20.46 2.00
CA ARG A 112 8.43 -20.16 2.13
C ARG A 112 9.27 -20.73 0.99
N TYR A 113 8.85 -21.86 0.43
CA TYR A 113 9.55 -22.58 -0.63
C TYR A 113 8.62 -22.83 -1.84
N PRO A 114 8.02 -21.79 -2.44
CA PRO A 114 7.02 -21.94 -3.51
C PRO A 114 7.59 -22.58 -4.77
N ASN A 115 8.90 -22.50 -4.95
CA ASN A 115 9.63 -23.04 -6.09
C ASN A 115 10.18 -24.46 -5.84
N ASP A 116 9.96 -25.03 -4.65
CA ASP A 116 10.46 -26.36 -4.36
C ASP A 116 9.52 -27.43 -4.91
N PRO A 117 9.95 -28.23 -5.91
CA PRO A 117 9.04 -29.08 -6.67
C PRO A 117 8.34 -30.13 -5.80
N VAL A 118 8.99 -30.60 -4.73
CA VAL A 118 8.42 -31.60 -3.82
C VAL A 118 7.33 -30.98 -2.96
N ILE A 119 7.50 -29.73 -2.54
CA ILE A 119 6.52 -28.98 -1.76
C ILE A 119 5.33 -28.59 -2.63
N SER A 120 5.58 -28.06 -3.82
CA SER A 120 4.53 -27.68 -4.77
C SER A 120 3.72 -28.89 -5.24
N GLU A 121 4.37 -30.03 -5.51
CA GLU A 121 3.69 -31.28 -5.83
C GLU A 121 2.83 -31.79 -4.66
N ALA A 122 3.33 -31.70 -3.42
CA ALA A 122 2.57 -32.09 -2.24
C ALA A 122 1.30 -31.23 -2.07
N VAL A 123 1.40 -29.93 -2.29
CA VAL A 123 0.26 -28.98 -2.22
C VAL A 123 -0.72 -29.13 -3.38
N ALA A 124 -0.25 -29.56 -4.56
CA ALA A 124 -1.09 -29.81 -5.72
C ALA A 124 -2.01 -31.04 -5.59
N LYS A 125 -1.72 -31.96 -4.65
CA LYS A 125 -2.56 -33.14 -4.40
C LYS A 125 -3.93 -32.72 -3.90
N SER A 126 -5.00 -33.32 -4.42
CA SER A 126 -6.39 -33.00 -4.04
C SER A 126 -6.65 -33.15 -2.54
N SER A 127 -6.02 -34.14 -1.91
CA SER A 127 -6.07 -34.37 -0.47
C SER A 127 -5.40 -33.23 0.33
N ALA A 128 -4.43 -32.51 -0.23
CA ALA A 128 -3.87 -31.32 0.42
C ALA A 128 -4.90 -30.19 0.54
N ARG A 129 -5.93 -30.18 -0.33
CA ARG A 129 -6.97 -29.14 -0.39
C ARG A 129 -8.25 -29.55 0.34
N SER A 130 -8.67 -30.81 0.24
CA SER A 130 -9.93 -31.30 0.83
C SER A 130 -9.99 -31.14 2.35
N ASP A 131 -8.83 -31.17 3.01
CA ASP A 131 -8.74 -31.18 4.47
C ASP A 131 -8.37 -29.81 5.05
N LEU A 132 -8.15 -28.80 4.19
CA LEU A 132 -7.93 -27.41 4.62
C LEU A 132 -9.09 -26.90 5.50
N PRO A 133 -10.38 -27.08 5.14
CA PRO A 133 -11.48 -26.61 5.98
C PRO A 133 -11.48 -27.23 7.38
N TRP A 134 -11.07 -28.49 7.50
CA TRP A 134 -10.93 -29.16 8.80
C TRP A 134 -9.80 -28.56 9.64
N ILE A 135 -8.66 -28.24 9.04
CA ILE A 135 -7.55 -27.58 9.74
C ILE A 135 -7.95 -26.17 10.20
N PHE A 136 -8.54 -25.37 9.30
CA PHE A 136 -8.99 -24.02 9.62
C PHE A 136 -10.05 -23.98 10.74
N SER A 137 -10.93 -24.99 10.80
CA SER A 137 -11.97 -25.10 11.84
C SER A 137 -11.47 -25.70 13.17
N SER A 138 -10.42 -26.52 13.15
CA SER A 138 -9.98 -27.29 14.32
C SER A 138 -8.74 -26.71 15.02
N THR A 139 -8.04 -25.76 14.40
CA THR A 139 -6.79 -25.20 14.94
C THR A 139 -6.88 -23.68 15.16
N LEU A 140 -7.48 -23.31 16.30
CA LEU A 140 -7.70 -21.90 16.67
C LEU A 140 -6.43 -21.03 16.84
N PRO A 141 -5.19 -21.51 17.06
CA PRO A 141 -4.01 -20.62 17.05
C PRO A 141 -3.35 -20.43 15.67
N LEU A 142 -3.84 -21.07 14.59
CA LEU A 142 -3.19 -21.06 13.28
C LEU A 142 -3.66 -19.94 12.31
N TRP A 143 -4.60 -19.10 12.72
CA TRP A 143 -5.18 -18.06 11.86
C TRP A 143 -4.17 -16.99 11.42
N GLY A 144 -3.15 -16.67 12.24
CA GLY A 144 -2.07 -15.78 11.84
C GLY A 144 -1.07 -16.39 10.84
N VAL A 145 -0.99 -17.73 10.78
CA VAL A 145 -0.07 -18.47 9.90
C VAL A 145 -0.72 -18.82 8.56
N LEU A 146 -2.04 -19.06 8.56
CA LEU A 146 -2.80 -19.56 7.40
C LEU A 146 -3.79 -18.53 6.80
N GLY A 147 -3.99 -17.36 7.41
CA GLY A 147 -5.04 -16.39 7.05
C GLY A 147 -4.98 -15.84 5.61
N ASP A 148 -3.82 -15.94 4.95
CA ASP A 148 -3.62 -15.50 3.55
C ASP A 148 -3.91 -16.61 2.52
N ILE A 149 -4.25 -17.84 2.97
CA ILE A 149 -4.47 -19.01 2.10
C ILE A 149 -5.97 -19.32 2.05
N TYR A 150 -6.77 -18.40 1.50
CA TYR A 150 -8.15 -18.68 1.14
C TYR A 150 -8.24 -18.81 -0.39
N PRO A 151 -8.22 -20.04 -0.96
CA PRO A 151 -8.44 -20.18 -2.39
C PRO A 151 -9.90 -19.84 -2.72
N GLU A 152 -10.10 -18.89 -3.63
CA GLU A 152 -11.40 -18.64 -4.24
C GLU A 152 -11.97 -19.96 -4.81
N GLY A 153 -13.18 -20.35 -4.38
CA GLY A 153 -13.89 -21.55 -4.88
C GLY A 153 -14.15 -22.67 -3.87
N ALA A 154 -13.81 -22.52 -2.58
CA ALA A 154 -14.01 -23.59 -1.58
C ALA A 154 -15.47 -23.78 -1.09
N LEU A 155 -16.45 -23.00 -1.55
CA LEU A 155 -17.85 -23.07 -1.08
C LEU A 155 -18.89 -23.45 -2.14
N ASP A 156 -18.51 -23.76 -3.38
CA ASP A 156 -19.47 -24.29 -4.35
C ASP A 156 -19.64 -25.80 -4.19
N SER A 157 -20.48 -26.18 -3.24
CA SER A 157 -21.12 -27.47 -3.21
C SER A 157 -22.63 -27.31 -3.33
N ASP A 158 -23.15 -27.31 -4.56
CA ASP A 158 -24.36 -28.11 -4.81
C ASP A 158 -24.50 -28.65 -6.24
N SER A 159 -24.71 -29.97 -6.28
CA SER A 159 -25.29 -30.88 -7.28
C SER A 159 -25.09 -30.72 -8.81
N GLY A 160 -24.57 -31.79 -9.44
CA GLY A 160 -24.79 -32.04 -10.87
C GLY A 160 -23.91 -33.14 -11.49
N GLY A 161 -24.36 -34.39 -11.44
CA GLY A 161 -23.68 -35.53 -12.07
C GLY A 161 -23.61 -35.42 -13.59
N GLY A 162 -22.45 -35.78 -14.16
CA GLY A 162 -22.26 -35.87 -15.60
C GLY A 162 -20.94 -36.55 -15.95
N SER A 163 -21.04 -37.80 -16.37
CA SER A 163 -19.95 -38.63 -16.90
C SER A 163 -19.30 -38.00 -18.15
N SER A 164 -17.97 -38.01 -18.28
CA SER A 164 -17.31 -38.27 -19.57
C SER A 164 -15.77 -38.34 -19.52
N SER A 165 -15.27 -39.46 -20.06
CA SER A 165 -14.10 -39.67 -20.91
C SER A 165 -12.79 -38.88 -20.70
N SER A 166 -11.77 -39.70 -20.42
CA SER A 166 -10.35 -39.51 -20.66
C SER A 166 -9.98 -38.91 -22.02
N SER A 167 -9.16 -37.86 -22.02
CA SER A 167 -8.26 -37.54 -23.13
C SER A 167 -6.88 -37.15 -22.59
N SER A 168 -5.88 -37.84 -23.11
CA SER A 168 -4.45 -37.66 -22.84
C SER A 168 -3.91 -36.49 -23.67
N GLY A 169 -3.46 -35.42 -23.01
CA GLY A 169 -2.79 -34.28 -23.62
C GLY A 169 -1.36 -34.12 -23.08
N SER A 170 -0.38 -34.23 -23.97
CA SER A 170 1.06 -34.10 -23.70
C SER A 170 1.42 -32.70 -23.20
N SER A 171 2.08 -32.62 -22.05
CA SER A 171 2.63 -31.38 -21.49
C SER A 171 4.02 -31.10 -22.08
N SER A 172 4.09 -30.09 -22.95
CA SER A 172 5.33 -29.41 -23.31
C SER A 172 5.78 -28.54 -22.15
N SER A 173 7.01 -28.77 -21.68
CA SER A 173 7.68 -28.04 -20.62
C SER A 173 7.92 -26.57 -21.01
N SER A 174 7.07 -25.67 -20.53
CA SER A 174 7.37 -24.24 -20.49
C SER A 174 8.25 -23.96 -19.27
N SER A 175 9.47 -23.51 -19.51
CA SER A 175 10.34 -22.92 -18.51
C SER A 175 9.72 -21.61 -18.01
N SER A 176 9.07 -21.64 -16.85
CA SER A 176 8.59 -20.44 -16.16
C SER A 176 9.78 -19.71 -15.54
N GLY A 177 10.32 -18.73 -16.28
CA GLY A 177 11.22 -17.72 -15.72
C GLY A 177 10.53 -16.96 -14.60
N GLY A 178 11.13 -16.97 -13.41
CA GLY A 178 10.62 -16.25 -12.24
C GLY A 178 10.68 -14.75 -12.46
N TRP A 179 9.54 -14.09 -12.28
CA TRP A 179 9.32 -12.65 -12.40
C TRP A 179 9.97 -11.93 -11.21
N ALA A 180 11.29 -11.75 -11.25
CA ALA A 180 12.02 -10.97 -10.27
C ALA A 180 12.15 -9.52 -10.76
N CYS A 181 11.03 -8.79 -10.83
CA CYS A 181 11.11 -7.39 -10.39
C CYS A 181 11.73 -7.46 -9.00
N GLY A 182 12.73 -6.66 -8.66
CA GLY A 182 13.26 -6.65 -7.30
C GLY A 182 12.13 -6.31 -6.33
N ALA A 183 11.46 -7.33 -5.79
CA ALA A 183 10.35 -7.18 -4.86
C ALA A 183 10.81 -6.44 -3.59
N ASP A 184 12.12 -6.34 -3.41
CA ASP A 184 12.85 -5.65 -2.34
C ASP A 184 13.23 -4.19 -2.68
N ASP A 185 12.83 -3.64 -3.84
CA ASP A 185 13.26 -2.32 -4.27
C ASP A 185 12.29 -1.20 -3.87
N HIS A 186 12.81 -0.18 -3.18
CA HIS A 186 12.08 0.98 -2.66
C HIS A 186 11.86 2.06 -3.73
N ASN A 187 11.31 1.68 -4.89
CA ASN A 187 11.18 2.55 -6.07
C ASN A 187 9.74 2.95 -6.40
N SER A 188 9.57 3.86 -7.37
CA SER A 188 8.25 4.40 -7.74
C SER A 188 7.34 3.39 -8.43
N ILE A 189 7.91 2.40 -9.15
CA ILE A 189 7.12 1.34 -9.82
C ILE A 189 6.37 0.55 -8.75
N ARG A 190 7.08 0.05 -7.74
CA ARG A 190 6.48 -0.67 -6.62
C ARG A 190 5.47 0.22 -5.88
N ALA A 191 5.84 1.47 -5.58
CA ALA A 191 4.96 2.39 -4.87
C ALA A 191 3.64 2.69 -5.59
N ASN A 192 3.63 2.63 -6.93
CA ASN A 192 2.42 2.83 -7.71
C ASN A 192 1.63 1.52 -7.95
N SER A 193 2.25 0.35 -7.79
CA SER A 193 1.69 -0.95 -8.17
C SER A 193 0.45 -1.42 -7.40
N TYR A 194 0.09 -0.74 -6.30
CA TYR A 194 -1.02 -1.17 -5.43
C TYR A 194 -2.40 -1.11 -6.08
N ASP A 195 -2.54 -0.37 -7.19
CA ASP A 195 -3.77 -0.31 -7.98
C ASP A 195 -3.62 -0.92 -9.39
N ASP A 196 -2.53 -1.62 -9.68
CA ASP A 196 -2.25 -2.22 -11.00
C ASP A 196 -3.39 -3.14 -11.47
N ALA A 197 -3.97 -3.92 -10.54
CA ALA A 197 -5.04 -4.86 -10.83
C ALA A 197 -6.32 -4.19 -11.40
N TRP A 198 -6.57 -2.93 -11.06
CA TRP A 198 -7.68 -2.13 -11.59
C TRP A 198 -7.21 -0.83 -12.26
N GLN A 199 -5.95 -0.78 -12.72
CA GLN A 199 -5.35 0.45 -13.22
C GLN A 199 -6.05 1.02 -14.44
N ALA A 200 -6.36 0.16 -15.41
CA ALA A 200 -7.16 0.55 -16.58
C ALA A 200 -8.50 1.15 -16.16
N THR A 201 -9.18 0.52 -15.20
CA THR A 201 -10.48 0.99 -14.67
C THR A 201 -10.35 2.37 -14.04
N TRP A 202 -9.34 2.61 -13.19
CA TRP A 202 -9.21 3.92 -12.55
C TRP A 202 -8.76 5.00 -13.52
N ILE A 203 -7.94 4.68 -14.53
CA ILE A 203 -7.55 5.64 -15.58
C ILE A 203 -8.78 6.12 -16.34
N ASP A 204 -9.65 5.20 -16.77
CA ASP A 204 -10.86 5.55 -17.51
C ASP A 204 -11.82 6.37 -16.65
N ASN A 205 -12.07 5.92 -15.41
CA ASN A 205 -12.90 6.67 -14.46
C ASN A 205 -12.33 8.06 -14.16
N ALA A 206 -11.01 8.19 -14.01
CA ALA A 206 -10.36 9.47 -13.78
C ALA A 206 -10.54 10.43 -14.96
N ARG A 207 -10.44 9.94 -16.20
CA ARG A 207 -10.72 10.74 -17.40
C ARG A 207 -12.17 11.20 -17.43
N ASP A 208 -13.11 10.32 -17.09
CA ASP A 208 -14.54 10.66 -17.01
C ASP A 208 -14.81 11.74 -15.95
N ILE A 209 -14.24 11.60 -14.75
CA ILE A 209 -14.38 12.60 -13.67
C ILE A 209 -13.84 13.97 -14.11
N LEU A 210 -12.63 14.00 -14.69
CA LEU A 210 -11.96 15.25 -15.05
C LEU A 210 -12.54 15.95 -16.29
N THR A 211 -13.24 15.21 -17.15
CA THR A 211 -13.89 15.77 -18.34
C THR A 211 -15.35 16.13 -18.11
N THR A 212 -15.97 15.67 -17.00
CA THR A 212 -17.35 16.00 -16.65
C THR A 212 -17.50 17.50 -16.36
N PRO A 213 -18.25 18.27 -17.17
CA PRO A 213 -18.41 19.69 -16.93
C PRO A 213 -19.24 19.94 -15.67
N VAL A 214 -18.74 20.80 -14.79
CA VAL A 214 -19.46 21.21 -13.59
C VAL A 214 -19.85 22.68 -13.75
N ALA A 215 -21.17 22.94 -13.77
CA ALA A 215 -21.69 24.26 -14.06
C ALA A 215 -21.14 25.31 -13.07
N GLY A 216 -20.53 26.37 -13.59
CA GLY A 216 -19.97 27.46 -12.79
C GLY A 216 -18.59 27.19 -12.18
N ILE A 217 -18.00 26.01 -12.41
CA ILE A 217 -16.66 25.66 -11.91
C ILE A 217 -15.74 25.41 -13.11
N THR A 218 -14.69 26.21 -13.24
CA THR A 218 -13.59 25.94 -14.19
C THR A 218 -12.45 25.34 -13.41
N LYS A 219 -11.99 24.15 -13.80
CA LYS A 219 -10.88 23.47 -13.13
C LYS A 219 -9.55 24.14 -13.44
N THR A 220 -8.71 24.28 -12.43
CA THR A 220 -7.32 24.73 -12.54
C THR A 220 -6.43 23.51 -12.77
N PRO A 221 -5.86 23.33 -13.98
CA PRO A 221 -5.03 22.17 -14.28
C PRO A 221 -3.84 22.08 -13.32
N GLY A 222 -3.63 20.91 -12.73
CA GLY A 222 -2.57 20.64 -11.78
C GLY A 222 -2.88 21.02 -10.34
N LYS A 223 -3.99 21.69 -10.03
CA LYS A 223 -4.29 22.02 -8.63
C LYS A 223 -4.67 20.78 -7.84
N VAL A 224 -3.83 20.38 -6.87
CA VAL A 224 -4.01 19.20 -6.02
C VAL A 224 -4.26 19.61 -4.57
N LEU A 225 -5.41 19.23 -4.01
CA LEU A 225 -5.72 19.39 -2.59
C LEU A 225 -5.19 18.24 -1.75
N GLN A 226 -4.78 18.56 -0.53
CA GLN A 226 -4.38 17.58 0.47
C GLN A 226 -5.43 17.55 1.58
N VAL A 227 -6.22 16.48 1.63
CA VAL A 227 -7.42 16.39 2.48
C VAL A 227 -7.21 15.36 3.58
N GLY A 228 -7.39 15.72 4.84
CA GLY A 228 -7.30 14.75 5.94
C GLY A 228 -7.24 15.33 7.35
N ASP A 229 -6.65 14.55 8.26
CA ASP A 229 -6.54 14.89 9.68
C ASP A 229 -5.21 15.58 10.03
N SER A 230 -4.77 15.49 11.29
CA SER A 230 -3.49 16.05 11.78
C SER A 230 -2.28 15.58 10.98
N MET A 231 -2.32 14.39 10.38
CA MET A 231 -1.24 13.92 9.53
C MET A 231 -1.19 14.70 8.22
N SER A 232 -2.32 15.13 7.67
CA SER A 232 -2.38 15.96 6.46
C SER A 232 -2.15 17.45 6.76
N TYR A 233 -2.51 17.90 7.98
CA TYR A 233 -2.35 19.27 8.45
C TYR A 233 -0.89 19.66 8.74
N SER A 234 -0.04 18.69 9.09
CA SER A 234 1.35 19.00 9.44
C SER A 234 2.08 19.68 8.29
N TYR A 235 2.74 20.82 8.54
CA TYR A 235 3.60 21.50 7.56
C TYR A 235 4.76 20.61 7.05
N ALA A 236 5.13 19.59 7.84
CA ALA A 236 6.09 18.58 7.41
C ALA A 236 5.59 17.81 6.17
N TYR A 237 4.28 17.61 6.04
CA TYR A 237 3.68 17.06 4.83
C TYR A 237 3.75 18.10 3.70
N GLY A 238 4.39 17.74 2.60
CA GLY A 238 4.63 18.64 1.48
C GLY A 238 5.98 19.36 1.51
N LEU A 239 6.74 19.31 2.62
CA LEU A 239 7.95 20.12 2.74
C LEU A 239 9.03 19.77 1.69
N TRP A 240 9.22 18.48 1.40
CA TRP A 240 10.07 18.06 0.28
C TRP A 240 9.56 18.58 -1.07
N ALA A 241 8.27 18.48 -1.35
CA ALA A 241 7.70 18.98 -2.60
C ALA A 241 7.84 20.51 -2.73
N ARG A 242 7.79 21.27 -1.62
CA ARG A 242 8.01 22.73 -1.63
C ARG A 242 9.47 23.10 -1.94
N THR A 243 10.42 22.32 -1.42
CA THR A 243 11.85 22.62 -1.47
C THR A 243 12.58 21.96 -2.63
N GLU A 244 12.00 20.92 -3.22
CA GLU A 244 12.56 20.11 -4.32
C GLU A 244 13.95 19.54 -4.05
N ASN A 245 14.31 19.36 -2.78
CA ASN A 245 15.63 18.89 -2.41
C ASN A 245 15.88 17.49 -2.98
N GLY A 246 16.86 17.36 -3.88
CA GLY A 246 17.17 16.10 -4.57
C GLY A 246 16.08 15.62 -5.55
N ALA A 247 15.06 16.42 -5.87
CA ALA A 247 14.03 16.04 -6.84
C ALA A 247 14.65 15.77 -8.22
N SER A 248 14.25 14.67 -8.87
CA SER A 248 14.64 14.41 -10.27
C SER A 248 13.95 15.42 -11.20
N ALA A 249 14.39 15.49 -12.46
CA ALA A 249 13.74 16.36 -13.45
C ALA A 249 12.24 16.04 -13.63
N SER A 250 11.85 14.76 -13.55
CA SER A 250 10.45 14.36 -13.63
C SER A 250 9.68 14.67 -12.34
N ASP A 251 10.31 14.60 -11.17
CA ASP A 251 9.71 15.06 -9.91
C ASP A 251 9.46 16.56 -9.93
N SER A 252 10.47 17.38 -10.25
CA SER A 252 10.35 18.84 -10.34
C SER A 252 9.29 19.26 -11.34
N SER A 253 9.19 18.58 -12.49
CA SER A 253 8.13 18.84 -13.47
C SER A 253 6.74 18.60 -12.89
N THR A 254 6.54 17.49 -12.17
CA THR A 254 5.24 17.19 -11.52
C THR A 254 4.97 18.14 -10.36
N ILE A 255 5.97 18.43 -9.52
CA ILE A 255 5.87 19.37 -8.40
C ILE A 255 5.46 20.76 -8.89
N SER A 256 6.08 21.25 -9.96
CA SER A 256 5.74 22.53 -10.57
C SER A 256 4.33 22.51 -11.18
N TRP A 257 3.94 21.42 -11.84
CA TRP A 257 2.57 21.26 -12.34
C TRP A 257 1.54 21.27 -11.22
N MET A 258 1.88 20.71 -10.06
CA MET A 258 1.04 20.72 -8.86
C MET A 258 1.01 22.06 -8.10
N TYR A 259 1.77 23.06 -8.54
CA TYR A 259 2.00 24.33 -7.83
C TYR A 259 2.63 24.16 -6.43
N ALA A 260 3.21 23.00 -6.11
CA ALA A 260 3.65 22.66 -4.76
C ALA A 260 4.88 23.47 -4.32
N ASN A 261 5.72 23.92 -5.26
CA ASN A 261 6.93 24.71 -4.99
C ASN A 261 6.71 26.24 -4.96
N GLN A 262 5.48 26.72 -5.15
CA GLN A 262 5.23 28.16 -5.37
C GLN A 262 5.10 28.98 -4.08
N TYR A 263 5.12 28.34 -2.89
CA TYR A 263 4.87 28.99 -1.60
C TYR A 263 3.67 29.97 -1.64
N ASN A 264 2.61 29.58 -2.36
CA ASN A 264 1.41 30.37 -2.56
C ASN A 264 0.27 29.77 -1.74
N TYR A 265 -0.43 30.61 -0.99
CA TYR A 265 -1.63 30.25 -0.24
C TYR A 265 -2.74 29.65 -1.11
N ASP A 266 -2.70 29.85 -2.43
CA ASP A 266 -3.68 29.24 -3.34
C ASP A 266 -3.35 27.77 -3.72
N ASN A 267 -2.20 27.23 -3.31
CA ASN A 267 -1.82 25.84 -3.59
C ASN A 267 -2.31 24.88 -2.48
N GLY A 268 -2.64 23.63 -2.85
CA GLY A 268 -3.29 22.71 -1.91
C GLY A 268 -2.40 22.20 -0.77
N PHE A 269 -1.06 22.29 -0.87
CA PHE A 269 -0.18 21.99 0.24
C PHE A 269 -0.18 23.12 1.29
N GLU A 270 -0.17 24.40 0.91
CA GLU A 270 -0.31 25.51 1.87
C GLU A 270 -1.69 25.46 2.55
N TRP A 271 -2.76 25.16 1.80
CA TRP A 271 -4.11 25.03 2.34
C TRP A 271 -4.24 23.94 3.41
N SER A 272 -3.60 22.80 3.24
CA SER A 272 -3.62 21.76 4.27
C SER A 272 -2.88 22.20 5.52
N SER A 273 -1.70 22.81 5.37
CA SER A 273 -0.93 23.29 6.52
C SER A 273 -1.54 24.46 7.29
N ASN A 274 -2.44 25.21 6.65
CA ASN A 274 -3.15 26.32 7.28
C ASN A 274 -4.52 25.92 7.85
N GLY A 275 -4.83 24.62 7.93
CA GLY A 275 -6.08 24.17 8.57
C GLY A 275 -7.28 24.12 7.64
N THR A 276 -7.13 24.44 6.35
CA THR A 276 -8.27 24.68 5.45
C THR A 276 -8.76 23.41 4.78
N THR A 277 -7.84 22.51 4.41
CA THR A 277 -8.18 21.20 3.85
C THR A 277 -7.75 20.04 4.75
N ALA A 278 -7.11 20.34 5.88
CA ALA A 278 -6.79 19.35 6.90
C ALA A 278 -6.78 19.99 8.29
N GLU A 279 -7.17 19.26 9.34
CA GLU A 279 -7.17 19.80 10.71
C GLU A 279 -6.78 18.74 11.75
N GLY A 280 -6.15 19.19 12.83
CA GLY A 280 -5.74 18.33 13.93
C GLY A 280 -6.92 17.74 14.69
N GLY A 281 -6.99 16.41 14.80
CA GLY A 281 -8.12 15.76 15.46
C GLY A 281 -9.45 15.89 14.71
N ALA A 282 -9.43 16.41 13.47
CA ALA A 282 -10.56 16.34 12.56
C ALA A 282 -10.70 14.90 12.07
N GLY A 283 -11.16 14.06 12.99
CA GLY A 283 -12.18 13.13 12.61
C GLY A 283 -13.39 13.95 12.14
N TRP A 284 -13.80 13.77 10.89
CA TRP A 284 -15.22 13.88 10.55
C TRP A 284 -15.80 15.28 10.48
N TRP A 285 -15.01 16.36 10.62
CA TRP A 285 -15.63 17.68 10.64
C TRP A 285 -16.09 18.08 9.24
N SER A 286 -17.36 17.80 9.00
CA SER A 286 -18.02 18.02 7.73
C SER A 286 -17.85 19.44 7.25
N GLY A 287 -17.93 20.42 8.16
CA GLY A 287 -17.89 21.84 7.83
C GLY A 287 -16.65 22.28 7.08
N MET A 288 -15.48 21.68 7.33
CA MET A 288 -14.25 22.03 6.60
C MET A 288 -14.30 21.52 5.15
N ILE A 289 -14.67 20.24 4.98
CA ILE A 289 -14.79 19.63 3.65
C ILE A 289 -15.95 20.26 2.87
N ASP A 290 -17.06 20.58 3.54
CA ASP A 290 -18.18 21.34 2.98
C ASP A 290 -17.73 22.72 2.48
N GLY A 291 -16.75 23.33 3.17
CA GLY A 291 -16.07 24.55 2.76
C GLY A 291 -15.32 24.41 1.44
N ILE A 292 -14.75 23.24 1.12
CA ILE A 292 -14.05 23.00 -0.15
C ILE A 292 -15.00 23.18 -1.33
N TYR A 293 -16.24 22.70 -1.25
CA TYR A 293 -17.18 22.75 -2.37
C TYR A 293 -17.76 24.15 -2.62
N THR A 294 -17.82 24.96 -1.57
CA THR A 294 -18.40 26.32 -1.63
C THR A 294 -17.35 27.39 -1.85
N ASN A 295 -16.09 27.14 -1.50
CA ASN A 295 -14.99 28.07 -1.71
C ASN A 295 -14.47 27.99 -3.15
N THR A 296 -14.60 29.08 -3.90
CA THR A 296 -14.13 29.19 -5.29
C THR A 296 -12.61 29.10 -5.43
N LEU A 297 -11.86 29.23 -4.33
CA LEU A 297 -10.41 29.01 -4.29
C LEU A 297 -10.04 27.54 -4.06
N LEU A 298 -11.00 26.65 -3.84
CA LEU A 298 -10.73 25.23 -3.58
C LEU A 298 -11.50 24.32 -4.55
N ASN A 299 -12.74 24.66 -4.89
CA ASN A 299 -13.59 23.83 -5.74
C ASN A 299 -13.13 23.75 -7.21
N ASP A 300 -12.19 24.60 -7.62
CA ASP A 300 -11.50 24.56 -8.91
C ASP A 300 -10.35 23.56 -8.94
N ALA A 301 -10.04 22.89 -7.83
CA ALA A 301 -9.02 21.84 -7.81
C ALA A 301 -9.32 20.73 -8.83
N GLN A 302 -8.26 20.15 -9.39
CA GLN A 302 -8.36 19.03 -10.31
C GLN A 302 -8.34 17.70 -9.56
N ILE A 303 -7.52 17.60 -8.51
CA ILE A 303 -7.29 16.35 -7.77
C ILE A 303 -7.38 16.62 -6.26
N ALA A 304 -7.86 15.65 -5.48
CA ALA A 304 -7.79 15.66 -4.02
C ALA A 304 -7.17 14.35 -3.52
N VAL A 305 -6.06 14.43 -2.79
CA VAL A 305 -5.47 13.29 -2.08
C VAL A 305 -6.11 13.20 -0.71
N ILE A 306 -6.83 12.10 -0.45
CA ILE A 306 -7.69 11.94 0.72
C ILE A 306 -7.08 10.89 1.65
N MET A 307 -6.77 11.31 2.87
CA MET A 307 -6.43 10.40 3.98
C MET A 307 -7.31 10.78 5.18
N LEU A 308 -8.36 9.99 5.41
CA LEU A 308 -9.23 10.16 6.56
C LEU A 308 -8.89 9.11 7.63
N ASN A 309 -9.09 9.48 8.88
CA ASN A 309 -8.88 8.57 10.02
C ASN A 309 -10.02 7.52 10.09
N VAL A 310 -10.01 6.62 11.07
CA VAL A 310 -11.11 5.67 11.31
C VAL A 310 -12.26 6.40 12.05
N PRO A 311 -13.51 6.39 11.54
CA PRO A 311 -14.59 7.26 12.07
C PRO A 311 -15.11 6.97 13.42
N THR A 312 -15.19 5.70 13.63
CA THR A 312 -15.70 5.10 14.82
C THR A 312 -14.61 4.13 15.25
N MET A 313 -14.77 3.52 16.42
CA MET A 313 -13.96 2.33 16.74
C MET A 313 -14.37 1.12 15.88
N ASP A 314 -15.19 1.32 14.83
CA ASP A 314 -15.56 0.33 13.82
C ASP A 314 -14.73 0.58 12.55
N PRO A 315 -13.76 -0.30 12.24
CA PRO A 315 -12.92 -0.15 11.06
C PRO A 315 -13.65 -0.41 9.74
N ASP A 316 -14.87 -0.97 9.76
CA ASP A 316 -15.65 -1.23 8.54
C ASP A 316 -16.57 -0.05 8.17
N ASP A 317 -16.73 0.95 9.05
CA ASP A 317 -17.51 2.15 8.75
C ASP A 317 -16.72 3.11 7.85
N LEU A 318 -17.00 3.04 6.55
CA LEU A 318 -16.44 3.96 5.55
C LEU A 318 -17.39 5.10 5.18
N SER A 319 -18.56 5.21 5.82
CA SER A 319 -19.68 6.04 5.34
C SER A 319 -19.28 7.49 5.01
N ILE A 320 -18.44 8.10 5.83
CA ILE A 320 -17.99 9.48 5.58
C ILE A 320 -16.92 9.53 4.48
N LEU A 321 -16.01 8.55 4.38
CA LEU A 321 -15.09 8.47 3.24
C LEU A 321 -15.87 8.34 1.92
N GLU A 322 -16.85 7.44 1.87
CA GLU A 322 -17.71 7.23 0.70
C GLU A 322 -18.43 8.53 0.32
N GLN A 323 -19.06 9.18 1.30
CA GLN A 323 -19.73 10.46 1.11
C GLN A 323 -18.79 11.51 0.51
N ARG A 324 -17.58 11.68 1.06
CA ARG A 324 -16.65 12.71 0.58
C ARG A 324 -16.13 12.43 -0.81
N VAL A 325 -15.85 11.17 -1.11
CA VAL A 325 -15.46 10.74 -2.45
C VAL A 325 -16.55 11.04 -3.47
N ASP A 326 -17.81 10.74 -3.16
CA ASP A 326 -18.96 11.05 -4.03
C ASP A 326 -19.14 12.56 -4.24
N GLU A 327 -18.93 13.37 -3.20
CA GLU A 327 -19.00 14.82 -3.30
C GLU A 327 -17.87 15.41 -4.17
N PHE A 328 -16.61 14.96 -3.98
CA PHE A 328 -15.49 15.35 -4.84
C PHE A 328 -15.74 14.99 -6.31
N ILE A 329 -16.18 13.76 -6.59
CA ILE A 329 -16.57 13.33 -7.94
C ILE A 329 -17.71 14.21 -8.49
N GLY A 330 -18.72 14.50 -7.65
CA GLY A 330 -19.87 15.32 -8.02
C GLY A 330 -19.50 16.76 -8.43
N VAL A 331 -18.37 17.28 -7.97
CA VAL A 331 -17.81 18.57 -8.39
C VAL A 331 -16.62 18.42 -9.34
N GLY A 332 -16.39 17.25 -9.94
CA GLY A 332 -15.35 17.02 -10.95
C GLY A 332 -13.92 17.08 -10.41
N ILE A 333 -13.72 16.77 -9.12
CA ILE A 333 -12.39 16.62 -8.50
C ILE A 333 -12.08 15.14 -8.43
N LEU A 334 -10.95 14.70 -8.99
CA LEU A 334 -10.50 13.31 -8.92
C LEU A 334 -10.02 12.97 -7.50
N PRO A 335 -10.66 12.02 -6.79
CA PRO A 335 -10.15 11.53 -5.51
C PRO A 335 -8.98 10.57 -5.72
N VAL A 336 -7.91 10.74 -4.94
CA VAL A 336 -6.81 9.77 -4.78
C VAL A 336 -6.85 9.29 -3.34
N ILE A 337 -7.05 7.98 -3.16
CA ILE A 337 -7.24 7.39 -1.83
C ILE A 337 -5.89 7.08 -1.21
N SER A 338 -5.67 7.49 0.04
CA SER A 338 -4.46 7.12 0.79
C SER A 338 -4.82 6.44 2.10
N THR A 339 -4.23 5.25 2.33
CA THR A 339 -4.38 4.49 3.58
C THR A 339 -3.73 5.24 4.74
N ILE A 340 -4.26 5.09 5.96
CA ILE A 340 -3.59 5.61 7.15
C ILE A 340 -2.34 4.78 7.48
N PRO A 341 -1.28 5.35 8.07
CA PRO A 341 -0.10 4.59 8.45
C PRO A 341 -0.42 3.47 9.47
N PRO A 342 0.48 2.49 9.67
CA PRO A 342 0.42 1.62 10.84
C PRO A 342 0.59 2.45 12.13
N ARG A 343 0.00 2.00 13.23
CA ARG A 343 -0.09 2.77 14.47
C ARG A 343 0.00 1.88 15.71
N THR A 344 0.55 2.43 16.79
CA THR A 344 0.75 1.71 18.07
C THR A 344 0.03 2.36 19.24
N ALA A 345 -0.58 3.53 19.07
CA ALA A 345 -1.19 4.26 20.18
C ALA A 345 -2.50 3.61 20.63
N ASP A 346 -2.80 3.72 21.93
CA ASP A 346 -4.08 3.27 22.47
C ASP A 346 -5.26 3.99 21.79
N GLY A 347 -6.25 3.23 21.33
CA GLY A 347 -7.39 3.74 20.56
C GLY A 347 -7.08 4.06 19.09
N TYR A 348 -5.83 3.95 18.67
CA TYR A 348 -5.38 4.11 17.28
C TYR A 348 -4.26 3.09 17.02
N ASN A 349 -4.56 1.80 17.13
CA ASN A 349 -3.55 0.74 17.02
C ASN A 349 -3.75 -0.10 15.75
N GLU A 350 -2.87 -1.07 15.53
CA GLU A 350 -2.90 -1.98 14.38
C GLU A 350 -4.23 -2.72 14.21
N SER A 351 -4.91 -3.07 15.32
CA SER A 351 -6.19 -3.80 15.28
C SER A 351 -7.33 -2.96 14.68
N LEU A 352 -7.20 -1.63 14.67
CA LEU A 352 -8.11 -0.72 13.98
C LEU A 352 -7.55 -0.32 12.60
N ALA A 353 -6.27 0.01 12.51
CA ALA A 353 -5.67 0.53 11.29
C ALA A 353 -5.67 -0.50 10.14
N TYR A 354 -5.34 -1.77 10.41
CA TYR A 354 -5.25 -2.77 9.35
C TYR A 354 -6.60 -3.15 8.74
N PRO A 355 -7.65 -3.47 9.52
CA PRO A 355 -8.95 -3.77 8.92
C PRO A 355 -9.53 -2.55 8.18
N TYR A 356 -9.33 -1.33 8.70
CA TYR A 356 -9.76 -0.10 8.05
C TYR A 356 -9.05 0.11 6.71
N ASN A 357 -7.71 0.01 6.67
CA ASN A 357 -6.96 0.16 5.42
C ASN A 357 -7.39 -0.87 4.37
N ARG A 358 -7.65 -2.12 4.77
CA ARG A 358 -8.18 -3.13 3.86
C ARG A 358 -9.56 -2.74 3.30
N ALA A 359 -10.46 -2.23 4.15
CA ALA A 359 -11.76 -1.75 3.70
C ALA A 359 -11.62 -0.56 2.73
N VAL A 360 -10.72 0.39 3.02
CA VAL A 360 -10.41 1.54 2.15
C VAL A 360 -9.87 1.10 0.79
N LEU A 361 -9.00 0.08 0.74
CA LEU A 361 -8.47 -0.47 -0.52
C LEU A 361 -9.57 -1.16 -1.33
N ALA A 362 -10.38 -2.01 -0.70
CA ALA A 362 -11.53 -2.66 -1.36
C ALA A 362 -12.54 -1.64 -1.90
N PHE A 363 -12.77 -0.56 -1.16
CA PHE A 363 -13.58 0.57 -1.62
C PHE A 363 -12.95 1.26 -2.83
N ALA A 364 -11.65 1.57 -2.81
CA ALA A 364 -10.96 2.22 -3.93
C ALA A 364 -10.99 1.37 -5.21
N GLU A 365 -10.77 0.05 -5.08
CA GLU A 365 -10.90 -0.92 -6.17
C GLU A 365 -12.32 -0.92 -6.73
N THR A 366 -13.33 -1.08 -5.87
CA THR A 366 -14.75 -1.07 -6.26
C THR A 366 -15.15 0.21 -6.98
N ARG A 367 -14.54 1.34 -6.62
CA ARG A 367 -14.81 2.66 -7.19
C ARG A 367 -13.93 3.00 -8.38
N GLY A 368 -12.96 2.15 -8.74
CA GLY A 368 -11.97 2.44 -9.76
C GLY A 368 -11.24 3.75 -9.47
N LEU A 369 -10.63 3.87 -8.30
CA LEU A 369 -9.88 5.05 -7.87
C LEU A 369 -8.38 4.74 -7.74
N PRO A 370 -7.51 5.72 -8.03
CA PRO A 370 -6.07 5.58 -7.76
C PRO A 370 -5.79 5.56 -6.25
N VAL A 371 -4.77 4.79 -5.86
CA VAL A 371 -4.41 4.51 -4.46
C VAL A 371 -2.96 4.87 -4.15
N ILE A 372 -2.74 5.40 -2.94
CA ILE A 372 -1.44 5.48 -2.26
C ILE A 372 -1.52 4.59 -1.01
N ASP A 373 -1.01 3.36 -1.09
CA ASP A 373 -0.94 2.44 0.05
C ASP A 373 0.26 2.78 0.95
N TYR A 374 0.13 3.92 1.63
CA TYR A 374 1.14 4.43 2.55
C TYR A 374 1.42 3.46 3.71
N ALA A 375 0.41 2.71 4.14
CA ALA A 375 0.55 1.72 5.21
C ALA A 375 1.50 0.60 4.76
N GLN A 376 1.24 0.01 3.60
CA GLN A 376 2.03 -1.09 3.08
C GLN A 376 3.44 -0.65 2.67
N GLU A 377 3.62 0.59 2.20
CA GLU A 377 4.95 1.18 2.01
C GLU A 377 5.77 1.23 3.29
N ILE A 378 5.16 1.68 4.40
CA ILE A 378 5.85 1.72 5.70
C ILE A 378 6.23 0.31 6.17
N LEU A 379 5.27 -0.62 6.13
CA LEU A 379 5.48 -1.99 6.58
C LEU A 379 6.56 -2.70 5.77
N PHE A 380 6.59 -2.46 4.47
CA PHE A 380 7.61 -3.01 3.58
C PHE A 380 8.99 -2.44 3.86
N ARG A 381 9.11 -1.11 3.98
CA ARG A 381 10.38 -0.41 4.21
C ARG A 381 11.00 -0.71 5.56
N ARG A 382 10.16 -0.98 6.55
CA ARG A 382 10.55 -1.18 7.95
C ARG A 382 9.73 -2.33 8.55
N PRO A 383 10.05 -3.58 8.18
CA PRO A 383 9.30 -4.74 8.66
C PRO A 383 9.50 -4.98 10.18
N ASN A 384 8.74 -5.92 10.73
CA ASN A 384 8.88 -6.39 12.12
C ASN A 384 8.73 -5.28 13.18
N GLY A 385 7.84 -4.32 12.94
CA GLY A 385 7.58 -3.22 13.87
C GLY A 385 8.68 -2.16 13.92
N THR A 386 9.76 -2.29 13.12
CA THR A 386 10.87 -1.32 13.13
C THR A 386 10.47 0.06 12.58
N TRP A 387 9.28 0.17 11.98
CA TRP A 387 8.66 1.42 11.57
C TRP A 387 8.28 2.31 12.76
N ALA A 388 7.98 1.72 13.92
CA ALA A 388 7.63 2.46 15.13
C ALA A 388 8.86 3.21 15.66
N ASN A 389 8.67 4.48 16.01
CA ASN A 389 9.73 5.43 16.36
C ASN A 389 10.74 5.75 15.24
N THR A 390 10.55 5.23 14.03
CA THR A 390 11.35 5.58 12.83
C THR A 390 10.48 6.33 11.83
N LEU A 391 9.67 5.65 11.02
CA LEU A 391 8.72 6.23 10.08
C LEU A 391 7.47 6.77 10.78
N ILE A 392 7.10 6.17 11.91
CA ILE A 392 6.05 6.67 12.80
C ILE A 392 6.71 7.27 14.05
N SER A 393 6.18 8.41 14.50
CA SER A 393 6.69 9.14 15.64
C SER A 393 6.46 8.37 16.96
N ASN A 394 7.01 8.89 18.06
CA ASN A 394 6.89 8.23 19.37
C ASN A 394 5.48 8.33 19.97
N ASP A 395 4.61 9.16 19.40
CA ASP A 395 3.19 9.18 19.76
C ASP A 395 2.41 7.99 19.20
N GLY A 396 3.04 7.18 18.33
CA GLY A 396 2.45 5.98 17.76
C GLY A 396 1.35 6.23 16.73
N VAL A 397 1.13 7.47 16.28
CA VAL A 397 0.06 7.82 15.33
C VAL A 397 0.62 8.59 14.13
N HIS A 398 1.41 9.64 14.38
CA HIS A 398 1.83 10.57 13.33
C HIS A 398 3.08 10.06 12.61
N PRO A 399 3.21 10.33 11.30
CA PRO A 399 4.48 10.18 10.61
C PRO A 399 5.59 10.96 11.32
N SER A 400 6.80 10.44 11.29
CA SER A 400 7.93 11.13 11.87
C SER A 400 8.33 12.35 11.04
N GLY A 401 8.65 13.45 11.74
CA GLY A 401 9.28 14.63 11.16
C GLY A 401 10.77 14.38 10.93
N ARG A 402 11.59 14.85 11.87
CA ARG A 402 13.05 14.68 11.85
C ARG A 402 13.50 13.50 12.71
N ARG A 403 14.29 12.57 12.14
CA ARG A 403 14.87 11.38 12.78
C ARG A 403 16.18 11.00 12.09
N ASN A 404 17.20 10.61 12.87
CA ASN A 404 18.50 10.12 12.35
C ASN A 404 19.09 11.05 11.28
N ASP A 405 19.13 12.36 11.56
CA ASP A 405 19.57 13.45 10.66
C ASP A 405 18.69 13.71 9.42
N PHE A 406 17.78 12.80 9.09
CA PHE A 406 16.78 12.99 8.04
C PHE A 406 15.59 13.81 8.54
N ALA A 407 15.05 14.63 7.66
CA ALA A 407 13.95 15.54 7.90
C ALA A 407 12.95 15.48 6.74
N PRO A 408 11.73 16.03 6.90
CA PRO A 408 10.68 15.99 5.88
C PRO A 408 11.08 16.63 4.53
N GLU A 409 12.10 17.49 4.53
CA GLU A 409 12.71 18.16 3.38
C GLU A 409 13.99 17.49 2.86
N SER A 410 14.39 16.34 3.40
CA SER A 410 15.60 15.65 2.94
C SER A 410 15.43 15.13 1.52
N ASP A 411 16.54 14.91 0.83
CA ASP A 411 16.55 14.26 -0.47
C ASP A 411 16.11 12.79 -0.32
N PRO A 412 14.99 12.37 -0.91
CA PRO A 412 14.45 11.01 -0.73
C PRO A 412 15.34 9.95 -1.38
N TYR A 413 16.27 10.33 -2.26
CA TYR A 413 17.16 9.41 -2.97
C TYR A 413 18.51 9.22 -2.28
N THR A 414 18.77 9.89 -1.16
CA THR A 414 20.05 9.78 -0.46
C THR A 414 19.93 9.43 1.02
N PRO A 415 21.00 8.86 1.59
CA PRO A 415 22.02 8.05 0.91
C PRO A 415 21.44 6.72 0.37
N GLY A 416 22.10 6.12 -0.62
CA GLY A 416 21.81 4.73 -1.06
C GLY A 416 20.68 4.54 -2.07
N GLY A 417 19.94 5.59 -2.42
CA GLY A 417 18.95 5.55 -3.50
C GLY A 417 19.56 5.77 -4.88
N ASP A 418 18.70 5.89 -5.88
CA ASP A 418 19.01 6.26 -7.25
C ASP A 418 17.86 7.13 -7.81
N GLN A 419 18.17 8.40 -8.04
CA GLN A 419 17.23 9.39 -8.56
C GLN A 419 16.75 9.06 -9.99
N ALA A 420 17.58 8.41 -10.81
CA ALA A 420 17.24 8.10 -12.19
C ALA A 420 16.19 6.99 -12.31
N THR A 421 16.23 6.02 -11.39
CA THR A 421 15.25 4.92 -11.31
C THR A 421 14.17 5.18 -10.27
N HIS A 422 14.14 6.38 -9.68
CA HIS A 422 13.27 6.73 -8.56
C HIS A 422 13.36 5.76 -7.38
N ARG A 423 14.51 5.11 -7.19
CA ARG A 423 14.77 4.28 -6.00
C ARG A 423 15.13 5.17 -4.84
N THR A 424 14.30 5.20 -3.81
CA THR A 424 14.58 5.99 -2.60
C THR A 424 15.74 5.41 -1.78
N GLY A 425 16.40 6.28 -1.02
CA GLY A 425 17.47 5.96 -0.09
C GLY A 425 17.03 5.96 1.37
N ASP A 426 18.00 6.03 2.29
CA ASP A 426 17.76 5.94 3.73
C ASP A 426 16.88 7.08 4.26
N ALA A 427 16.85 8.26 3.62
CA ALA A 427 15.97 9.34 4.06
C ALA A 427 14.49 8.91 4.09
N ALA A 428 14.03 8.22 3.04
CA ALA A 428 12.66 7.69 2.97
C ALA A 428 12.44 6.45 3.86
N LEU A 429 13.49 5.90 4.48
CA LEU A 429 13.41 4.86 5.51
C LEU A 429 13.35 5.44 6.93
N ASN A 430 13.59 6.74 7.11
CA ASN A 430 13.73 7.36 8.42
C ASN A 430 12.81 8.56 8.66
N SER A 431 12.23 9.17 7.62
CA SER A 431 11.24 10.25 7.77
C SER A 431 9.90 9.87 7.15
N GLY A 432 8.89 9.68 7.99
CA GLY A 432 7.54 9.31 7.54
C GLY A 432 6.90 10.40 6.69
N TYR A 433 7.03 11.67 7.09
CA TYR A 433 6.47 12.77 6.31
C TYR A 433 7.15 12.93 4.94
N LEU A 434 8.46 12.69 4.86
CA LEU A 434 9.17 12.65 3.58
C LEU A 434 8.63 11.53 2.69
N LEU A 435 8.53 10.30 3.23
CA LEU A 435 8.01 9.15 2.50
C LEU A 435 6.61 9.43 1.96
N ARG A 436 5.70 9.92 2.81
CA ARG A 436 4.34 10.28 2.41
C ARG A 436 4.33 11.30 1.28
N THR A 437 5.13 12.37 1.39
CA THR A 437 5.19 13.42 0.37
C THR A 437 5.74 12.87 -0.96
N TRP A 438 6.76 12.01 -0.89
CA TRP A 438 7.34 11.37 -2.07
C TRP A 438 6.33 10.47 -2.78
N LEU A 439 5.60 9.63 -2.05
CA LEU A 439 4.55 8.76 -2.60
C LEU A 439 3.44 9.57 -3.29
N THR A 440 3.01 10.68 -2.69
CA THR A 440 2.05 11.59 -3.31
C THR A 440 2.56 12.12 -4.65
N VAL A 441 3.81 12.58 -4.73
CA VAL A 441 4.39 13.06 -6.00
C VAL A 441 4.45 11.94 -7.05
N GLN A 442 4.82 10.71 -6.67
CA GLN A 442 4.89 9.59 -7.62
C GLN A 442 3.52 9.18 -8.16
N LYS A 443 2.49 9.10 -7.32
CA LYS A 443 1.13 8.78 -7.78
C LYS A 443 0.54 9.90 -8.64
N ILE A 444 0.77 11.16 -8.28
CA ILE A 444 0.30 12.28 -9.12
C ILE A 444 1.06 12.34 -10.45
N LYS A 445 2.34 11.99 -10.48
CA LYS A 445 3.10 11.86 -11.73
C LYS A 445 2.48 10.81 -12.65
N GLU A 446 2.09 9.66 -12.11
CA GLU A 446 1.41 8.60 -12.86
C GLU A 446 0.04 9.05 -13.39
N ILE A 447 -0.78 9.69 -12.53
CA ILE A 447 -2.07 10.25 -12.94
C ILE A 447 -1.88 11.30 -14.05
N LYS A 448 -0.93 12.23 -13.90
CA LYS A 448 -0.66 13.23 -14.94
C LYS A 448 -0.31 12.55 -16.26
N ARG A 449 0.60 11.58 -16.23
CA ARG A 449 1.06 10.84 -17.41
C ARG A 449 -0.10 10.17 -18.16
N TYR A 450 -0.89 9.35 -17.47
CA TYR A 450 -1.90 8.52 -18.15
C TYR A 450 -3.26 9.22 -18.32
N VAL A 451 -3.67 10.06 -17.37
CA VAL A 451 -4.99 10.70 -17.39
C VAL A 451 -4.93 12.05 -18.09
N VAL A 452 -3.97 12.91 -17.73
CA VAL A 452 -3.94 14.31 -18.18
C VAL A 452 -3.22 14.45 -19.52
N ASP A 453 -2.03 13.85 -19.65
CA ASP A 453 -1.22 13.90 -20.87
C ASP A 453 -1.71 12.87 -21.90
N GLY A 454 -2.53 11.91 -21.47
CA GLY A 454 -3.15 10.91 -22.33
C GLY A 454 -2.15 9.88 -22.89
N GLU A 455 -1.01 9.70 -22.22
CA GLU A 455 -0.11 8.61 -22.60
C GLU A 455 -0.84 7.28 -22.51
N VAL A 456 -0.61 6.42 -23.50
CA VAL A 456 -1.17 5.07 -23.49
C VAL A 456 -0.52 4.33 -22.35
N TYR A 457 -1.35 3.78 -21.48
CA TYR A 457 -0.89 2.82 -20.50
C TYR A 457 -0.46 1.56 -21.25
N GLU A 458 0.84 1.39 -21.38
CA GLU A 458 1.44 0.11 -21.68
C GLU A 458 1.75 -0.49 -20.30
N PRO A 459 1.10 -1.61 -19.90
CA PRO A 459 1.48 -2.29 -18.68
C PRO A 459 2.97 -2.57 -18.79
N ASP A 460 3.75 -1.89 -17.96
CA ASP A 460 5.18 -2.03 -17.97
C ASP A 460 5.48 -3.38 -17.33
N PHE A 461 5.37 -4.44 -18.13
CA PHE A 461 5.87 -5.77 -17.80
C PHE A 461 7.41 -5.77 -17.72
N GLY A 462 8.06 -4.60 -17.60
CA GLY A 462 9.48 -4.29 -17.65
C GLY A 462 10.37 -4.99 -16.63
N CYS A 463 9.83 -5.94 -15.88
CA CYS A 463 10.62 -6.96 -15.22
C CYS A 463 10.87 -8.16 -16.14
N ASN A 464 11.19 -7.88 -17.40
CA ASN A 464 11.80 -8.87 -18.26
C ASN A 464 13.33 -8.76 -18.11
N PRO A 465 13.97 -9.55 -17.23
CA PRO A 465 15.42 -9.49 -17.00
C PRO A 465 16.24 -9.85 -18.25
N ASP A 466 15.60 -10.35 -19.31
CA ASP A 466 16.29 -10.83 -20.52
C ASP A 466 16.70 -9.73 -21.50
N ASN A 467 16.35 -8.45 -21.27
CA ASN A 467 16.74 -7.36 -22.17
C ASN A 467 18.11 -6.71 -21.86
N GLY A 468 19.01 -7.46 -21.21
CA GLY A 468 20.42 -7.12 -21.03
C GLY A 468 21.30 -7.38 -22.26
N GLY A 469 20.74 -7.54 -23.46
CA GLY A 469 21.45 -8.04 -24.63
C GLY A 469 21.23 -7.25 -25.91
N SER A 470 22.18 -6.36 -26.21
CA SER A 470 22.54 -5.87 -27.55
C SER A 470 21.48 -5.06 -28.32
N SER A 471 21.68 -3.74 -28.30
CA SER A 471 21.26 -2.82 -29.36
C SER A 471 21.85 -3.24 -30.71
N SER A 472 21.17 -4.14 -31.43
CA SER A 472 21.37 -4.30 -32.86
C SER A 472 20.56 -3.23 -33.58
N SER A 473 21.26 -2.23 -34.09
CA SER A 473 20.73 -1.20 -34.96
C SER A 473 20.23 -1.81 -36.27
N THR A 474 18.93 -2.09 -36.37
CA THR A 474 18.26 -2.28 -37.65
C THR A 474 17.88 -0.93 -38.22
N SER A 475 18.81 -0.39 -39.01
CA SER A 475 18.59 0.70 -39.94
C SER A 475 17.51 0.33 -40.95
N SER A 476 16.29 0.81 -40.74
CA SER A 476 15.25 0.87 -41.77
C SER A 476 15.51 2.11 -42.63
N SER A 477 16.15 1.88 -43.76
CA SER A 477 16.27 2.83 -44.86
C SER A 477 14.90 3.07 -45.50
N SER A 478 14.22 4.15 -45.09
CA SER A 478 13.12 4.74 -45.84
C SER A 478 13.67 5.74 -46.85
N SER A 479 13.68 5.33 -48.12
CA SER A 479 13.96 6.18 -49.26
C SER A 479 12.79 7.14 -49.49
N SER A 480 12.92 8.38 -48.99
CA SER A 480 12.07 9.51 -49.37
C SER A 480 12.82 10.38 -50.38
N SER A 481 12.45 10.21 -51.65
CA SER A 481 12.76 11.14 -52.73
C SER A 481 12.08 12.47 -52.46
N SER A 482 12.84 13.50 -52.10
CA SER A 482 12.39 14.89 -52.08
C SER A 482 13.24 15.72 -53.04
N SER A 483 12.54 16.22 -54.05
CA SER A 483 12.99 17.17 -55.06
C SER A 483 13.35 18.52 -54.43
N SER A 484 14.54 18.98 -54.77
CA SER A 484 15.07 20.32 -54.52
C SER A 484 14.23 21.42 -55.18
N SER A 485 13.83 22.41 -54.40
CA SER A 485 13.53 23.76 -54.91
C SER A 485 14.00 24.78 -53.88
N SER A 486 15.12 25.40 -54.22
CA SER A 486 15.72 26.57 -53.58
C SER A 486 14.91 27.82 -53.85
N SER A 487 14.58 28.59 -52.81
CA SER A 487 14.27 30.01 -52.94
C SER A 487 14.79 30.77 -51.71
N SER A 488 15.81 31.57 -51.99
CA SER A 488 16.39 32.61 -51.18
C SER A 488 15.44 33.80 -51.03
N SER A 489 15.28 34.34 -49.82
CA SER A 489 15.03 35.77 -49.63
C SER A 489 15.33 36.21 -48.21
N SER A 490 16.22 37.18 -48.15
CA SER A 490 16.73 37.93 -47.01
C SER A 490 15.67 38.87 -46.41
N ALA A 491 15.70 39.07 -45.09
CA ALA A 491 15.30 40.34 -44.49
C ALA A 491 15.96 40.49 -43.11
N ALA A 492 16.66 41.61 -42.94
CA ALA A 492 17.30 42.06 -41.72
C ALA A 492 16.31 42.83 -40.84
N SER A 493 16.51 42.78 -39.53
CA SER A 493 16.27 43.95 -38.67
C SER A 493 16.91 43.77 -37.29
N SER A 494 17.65 44.82 -36.93
CA SER A 494 18.40 45.14 -35.71
C SER A 494 17.54 45.59 -34.53
N SER A 495 18.06 45.46 -33.30
CA SER A 495 18.09 46.47 -32.19
C SER A 495 18.22 45.74 -30.83
N SER A 496 19.38 45.67 -30.17
CA SER A 496 20.01 46.67 -29.26
C SER A 496 19.50 46.65 -27.80
N SER A 497 20.40 46.30 -26.88
CA SER A 497 20.67 46.85 -25.51
C SER A 497 19.49 47.03 -24.52
N SER A 498 19.60 46.80 -23.21
CA SER A 498 20.63 47.23 -22.26
C SER A 498 20.41 46.64 -20.87
N SER A 499 21.52 46.43 -20.19
CA SER A 499 21.72 46.23 -18.75
C SER A 499 21.29 47.41 -17.86
N SER A 500 20.78 47.13 -16.66
CA SER A 500 21.04 47.96 -15.47
C SER A 500 20.69 47.23 -14.17
N SER A 501 21.72 47.02 -13.36
CA SER A 501 21.71 46.69 -11.94
C SER A 501 21.53 47.95 -11.07
N SER A 502 20.80 47.88 -9.95
CA SER A 502 21.24 48.48 -8.68
C SER A 502 20.32 48.14 -7.48
N SER A 503 21.03 47.80 -6.41
CA SER A 503 20.73 47.56 -5.00
C SER A 503 20.13 48.72 -4.18
N SER A 504 19.41 48.40 -3.10
CA SER A 504 19.55 48.92 -1.69
C SER A 504 18.25 48.61 -0.90
N SER A 505 18.19 47.77 0.15
CA SER A 505 18.69 47.85 1.55
C SER A 505 18.09 48.97 2.42
N SER A 506 17.28 48.60 3.44
CA SER A 506 17.02 49.25 4.77
C SER A 506 15.88 48.47 5.47
N ALA A 507 16.09 47.69 6.54
CA ALA A 507 16.32 48.03 7.95
C ALA A 507 15.05 48.34 8.79
N ALA A 508 14.71 47.35 9.63
CA ALA A 508 14.14 47.36 10.98
C ALA A 508 13.38 48.58 11.55
N SER A 509 12.24 48.30 12.20
CA SER A 509 12.00 48.70 13.61
C SER A 509 10.74 48.05 14.21
N SER A 510 10.93 47.47 15.39
CA SER A 510 9.94 46.99 16.36
C SER A 510 9.29 48.13 17.16
N SER A 511 8.02 47.98 17.54
CA SER A 511 7.49 48.44 18.84
C SER A 511 6.10 47.89 19.09
N GLY A 512 5.90 47.26 20.25
CA GLY A 512 4.60 46.81 20.73
C GLY A 512 3.71 47.96 21.21
N SER A 513 2.43 47.66 21.37
CA SER A 513 1.56 48.37 22.31
C SER A 513 0.42 47.46 22.77
N SER A 514 0.41 47.21 24.07
CA SER A 514 -0.75 46.78 24.85
C SER A 514 -1.86 47.85 24.80
N GLY A 515 -3.12 47.42 24.72
CA GLY A 515 -4.28 48.30 24.81
C GLY A 515 -5.56 47.50 25.05
N ASN A 516 -6.03 47.50 26.29
CA ASN A 516 -7.28 46.91 26.75
C ASN A 516 -8.34 48.02 26.88
N SER A 517 -9.50 47.87 26.25
CA SER A 517 -10.77 48.59 26.50
C SER A 517 -11.82 47.92 25.59
N GLY A 518 -12.94 47.37 26.06
CA GLY A 518 -13.95 48.03 26.88
C GLY A 518 -15.13 48.38 25.98
N GLU A 519 -16.20 47.60 26.10
CA GLU A 519 -17.64 47.88 25.84
C GLU A 519 -18.06 48.92 24.79
N ALA A 520 -18.94 48.52 23.84
CA ALA A 520 -20.30 49.07 23.70
C ALA A 520 -21.01 48.44 22.47
N GLY A 521 -22.31 48.17 22.64
CA GLY A 521 -23.15 47.45 21.69
C GLY A 521 -23.48 48.16 20.38
N GLY A 522 -24.00 47.36 19.45
CA GLY A 522 -24.55 47.78 18.18
C GLY A 522 -25.62 46.77 17.77
N ASP A 523 -26.86 47.14 18.03
CA ASP A 523 -28.08 46.52 17.54
C ASP A 523 -28.12 46.59 16.00
N SER A 524 -28.37 45.48 15.32
CA SER A 524 -28.83 45.48 13.93
C SER A 524 -29.58 44.21 13.62
N GLY A 525 -30.90 44.29 13.78
CA GLY A 525 -31.84 43.39 13.14
C GLY A 525 -31.64 43.38 11.62
N GLY A 526 -31.61 42.19 11.04
CA GLY A 526 -31.49 41.98 9.61
C GLY A 526 -31.86 40.56 9.22
N GLY A 527 -33.08 40.39 8.70
CA GLY A 527 -33.38 39.48 7.60
C GLY A 527 -33.53 37.98 7.91
N SER A 528 -34.75 37.56 8.23
CA SER A 528 -35.19 36.15 8.23
C SER A 528 -35.29 35.50 6.83
N ILE A 529 -34.47 35.94 5.86
CA ILE A 529 -34.49 35.42 4.48
C ILE A 529 -33.51 34.26 4.31
N ASP A 530 -32.39 34.25 5.05
CA ASP A 530 -31.36 33.22 4.92
C ASP A 530 -31.81 31.84 5.40
N LEU A 531 -32.63 31.76 6.45
CA LEU A 531 -33.10 30.47 6.95
C LEU A 531 -34.09 29.80 5.98
N ALA A 532 -34.95 30.58 5.31
CA ALA A 532 -35.89 30.06 4.33
C ALA A 532 -35.16 29.58 3.06
N LEU A 533 -34.10 30.29 2.65
CA LEU A 533 -33.27 29.90 1.50
C LEU A 533 -32.46 28.62 1.80
N LEU A 534 -31.90 28.50 3.01
CA LEU A 534 -31.20 27.29 3.45
C LEU A 534 -32.13 26.07 3.54
N ILE A 535 -33.36 26.25 4.06
CA ILE A 535 -34.37 25.19 4.07
C ILE A 535 -34.79 24.78 2.65
N LEU A 536 -34.93 25.74 1.73
CA LEU A 536 -35.29 25.47 0.34
C LEU A 536 -34.17 24.71 -0.39
N LEU A 537 -32.90 25.08 -0.19
CA LEU A 537 -31.75 24.39 -0.78
C LEU A 537 -31.58 22.96 -0.21
N SER A 538 -31.84 22.76 1.07
CA SER A 538 -31.89 21.43 1.71
C SER A 538 -33.01 20.57 1.11
N LEU A 539 -34.20 21.13 0.88
CA LEU A 539 -35.33 20.42 0.28
C LEU A 539 -35.06 20.04 -1.18
N ILE A 540 -34.43 20.91 -1.97
CA ILE A 540 -34.04 20.61 -3.36
C ILE A 540 -33.04 19.46 -3.42
N SER A 541 -32.08 19.42 -2.49
CA SER A 541 -31.07 18.35 -2.41
C SER A 541 -31.71 17.01 -2.03
N ALA A 542 -32.62 16.99 -1.05
CA ALA A 542 -33.38 15.80 -0.69
C ALA A 542 -34.27 15.31 -1.85
N LEU A 543 -34.89 16.23 -2.61
CA LEU A 543 -35.71 15.86 -3.77
C LEU A 543 -34.89 15.22 -4.89
N LYS A 544 -33.67 15.71 -5.14
CA LYS A 544 -32.73 15.12 -6.11
C LYS A 544 -32.30 13.70 -5.71
N ALA A 545 -32.05 13.46 -4.42
CA ALA A 545 -31.73 12.13 -3.89
C ALA A 545 -32.90 11.15 -4.09
N ILE A 546 -34.13 11.56 -3.77
CA ILE A 546 -35.34 10.75 -3.96
C ILE A 546 -35.58 10.44 -5.45
N LEU A 547 -35.32 11.39 -6.35
CA LEU A 547 -35.47 11.19 -7.78
C LEU A 547 -34.38 10.26 -8.37
N ARG A 548 -33.15 10.28 -7.84
CA ARG A 548 -32.11 9.30 -8.18
C ARG A 548 -32.49 7.89 -7.75
N ILE A 549 -33.06 7.71 -6.57
CA ILE A 549 -33.53 6.39 -6.08
C ILE A 549 -34.64 5.82 -6.98
N LYS A 550 -35.54 6.67 -7.49
CA LYS A 550 -36.60 6.23 -8.42
C LYS A 550 -36.11 5.90 -9.82
N GLY A 551 -35.02 6.52 -10.29
CA GLY A 551 -34.42 6.22 -11.60
C GLY A 551 -33.76 4.84 -11.67
N SER A 552 -33.27 4.33 -10.54
CA SER A 552 -32.59 3.02 -10.49
C SER A 552 -33.56 1.83 -10.40
N ALA A 553 -34.84 2.06 -10.13
CA ALA A 553 -35.85 1.00 -9.93
C ALA A 553 -36.63 0.60 -11.20
N SER A 554 -36.40 1.23 -12.36
CA SER A 554 -37.22 1.00 -13.57
C SER A 554 -36.59 0.17 -14.69
N ASN A 555 -35.43 -0.47 -14.48
CA ASN A 555 -34.77 -1.27 -15.52
C ASN A 555 -34.79 -2.80 -15.30
N GLY A 556 -35.80 -3.31 -14.59
CA GLY A 556 -35.92 -4.75 -14.33
C GLY A 556 -37.36 -5.25 -14.35
N THR A 557 -38.04 -5.18 -15.49
CA THR A 557 -39.09 -6.14 -15.94
C THR A 557 -39.73 -5.67 -17.25
N LYS A 558 -39.32 -6.30 -18.35
CA LYS A 558 -40.17 -6.61 -19.50
C LYS A 558 -39.93 -8.05 -19.90
#